data_AF-A0A2E0Q909-F1
#
_entry.id   AF-A0A2E0Q909-F1
#
_cell.length_a   1.000
_cell.length_b   1.000
_cell.length_c   1.000
_cell.angle_alpha   90.00
_cell.angle_beta   90.00
_cell.angle_gamma   90.00
#
_symmetry.space_group_name_H-M   'P 1'
#
loop_
_entity.id
_entity.type
_entity.pdbx_description
1 polymer ?
#
loop_
_entity_poly.entity_id
_entity_poly.type
_entity_poly.pdbx_seq_one_letter_code
_entity_poly.pdbx_strand_id
1 'polypeptide(L)'
;MTQTTDIYVIGDYGDHLAFNEVHMRLSAAMEGTNFRFIDQNVPAFDTVSTGFCLAQLAMNVPSTPEGFAKRTKFFVNTAPRKDDPKARVKCEGEALVYFKLYNGVEGVVVNSGYSLSFIKEACVEIRAINIGKEGSQFRSRDIFPIAFGKLFNDNEDILGADIKSDIPDYPKDTVVWTDGYGNLKCSLDPDTFNSHMDEHVKLYINQYPIFGKIAAGIFGVEDGEFCVSTGSSGWPLPNGKEVRFVEIIRRGGNAAETVNFPHSGKKIDWSIVK
;
A
#
# COMPACT_ATOMS: atom_id res chain seq x y z
N MET A 1 27.68 16.51 9.16
CA MET A 1 26.73 16.47 8.03
C MET A 1 25.36 16.16 8.60
N THR A 2 24.34 16.96 8.33
CA THR A 2 22.96 16.65 8.73
C THR A 2 22.52 15.37 8.02
N GLN A 3 21.96 14.40 8.74
CA GLN A 3 21.47 13.17 8.12
C GLN A 3 20.28 13.50 7.20
N THR A 4 20.26 12.92 6.00
CA THR A 4 19.16 13.09 5.04
C THR A 4 17.93 12.29 5.49
N THR A 5 16.74 12.88 5.40
CA THR A 5 15.47 12.19 5.61
C THR A 5 14.95 11.60 4.29
N ASP A 6 14.55 10.34 4.30
CA ASP A 6 13.96 9.67 3.14
C ASP A 6 12.45 9.88 3.18
N ILE A 7 11.90 10.50 2.14
CA ILE A 7 10.45 10.75 2.02
C ILE A 7 9.91 9.86 0.90
N TYR A 8 9.19 8.82 1.29
CA TYR A 8 8.49 7.96 0.36
C TYR A 8 7.18 8.62 -0.06
N VAL A 9 7.08 8.96 -1.34
CA VAL A 9 5.87 9.51 -1.94
C VAL A 9 5.15 8.36 -2.64
N ILE A 10 4.07 7.87 -2.04
CA ILE A 10 3.24 6.81 -2.62
C ILE A 10 2.00 7.46 -3.21
N GLY A 11 1.72 7.26 -4.50
CA GLY A 11 0.48 7.79 -5.05
C GLY A 11 0.10 7.30 -6.42
N ASP A 12 -1.17 7.56 -6.76
CA ASP A 12 -1.83 7.12 -7.99
C ASP A 12 -1.71 8.15 -9.13
N TYR A 13 -0.62 8.91 -9.12
CA TYR A 13 -0.41 10.05 -10.01
C TYR A 13 -0.21 9.66 -11.48
N GLY A 14 0.21 8.41 -11.74
CA GLY A 14 0.29 7.84 -13.08
C GLY A 14 1.45 8.35 -13.94
N ASP A 15 1.90 9.59 -13.77
CA ASP A 15 3.00 10.21 -14.51
C ASP A 15 4.00 10.97 -13.62
N HIS A 16 5.18 11.27 -14.19
CA HIS A 16 6.25 11.98 -13.50
C HIS A 16 5.93 13.46 -13.22
N LEU A 17 5.05 14.09 -14.00
CA LEU A 17 4.77 15.52 -13.84
C LEU A 17 4.04 15.79 -12.53
N ALA A 18 3.01 14.98 -12.23
CA ALA A 18 2.26 15.08 -11.00
C ALA A 18 3.13 14.80 -9.76
N PHE A 19 4.02 13.79 -9.80
CA PHE A 19 5.02 13.58 -8.75
C PHE A 19 5.92 14.81 -8.56
N ASN A 20 6.43 15.39 -9.65
CA ASN A 20 7.30 16.57 -9.59
C ASN A 20 6.59 17.79 -9.01
N GLU A 21 5.32 18.04 -9.36
CA GLU A 21 4.53 19.12 -8.75
C GLU A 21 4.37 18.93 -7.24
N VAL A 22 4.11 17.70 -6.78
CA VAL A 22 4.04 17.38 -5.36
C VAL A 22 5.40 17.57 -4.68
N HIS A 23 6.50 17.14 -5.31
CA HIS A 23 7.87 17.34 -4.80
C HIS A 23 8.22 18.81 -4.64
N MET A 24 7.83 19.67 -5.59
CA MET A 24 8.05 21.11 -5.47
C MET A 24 7.34 21.69 -4.25
N ARG A 25 6.10 21.24 -3.99
CA ARG A 25 5.28 21.73 -2.87
C ARG A 25 5.75 21.19 -1.53
N LEU A 26 6.16 19.93 -1.47
CA LEU A 26 6.79 19.33 -0.31
C LEU A 26 8.12 20.02 0.02
N SER A 27 8.95 20.25 -1.00
CA SER A 27 10.23 20.96 -0.82
C SER A 27 10.04 22.35 -0.24
N ALA A 28 9.05 23.09 -0.75
CA ALA A 28 8.73 24.42 -0.22
C ALA A 28 8.20 24.36 1.23
N ALA A 29 7.39 23.35 1.57
CA ALA A 29 6.84 23.19 2.92
C ALA A 29 7.89 22.77 3.97
N MET A 30 9.04 22.25 3.54
CA MET A 30 10.13 21.78 4.38
C MET A 30 11.45 22.51 4.07
N GLU A 31 11.36 23.77 3.63
CA GLU A 31 12.53 24.59 3.29
C GLU A 31 13.56 24.60 4.44
N GLY A 32 14.85 24.48 4.08
CA GLY A 32 15.96 24.48 5.05
C GLY A 32 16.26 23.11 5.67
N THR A 33 15.53 22.05 5.29
CA THR A 33 15.78 20.67 5.77
C THR A 33 16.47 19.81 4.71
N ASN A 34 17.14 18.73 5.14
CA ASN A 34 17.86 17.81 4.24
C ASN A 34 17.01 16.54 4.02
N PHE A 35 16.48 16.34 2.82
CA PHE A 35 15.66 15.21 2.45
C PHE A 35 15.88 14.75 1.00
N ARG A 36 15.40 13.56 0.67
CA ARG A 36 15.27 13.05 -0.70
C ARG A 36 13.92 12.37 -0.89
N PHE A 37 13.37 12.48 -2.09
CA PHE A 37 12.12 11.80 -2.45
C PHE A 37 12.41 10.41 -3.04
N ILE A 38 11.53 9.47 -2.74
CA ILE A 38 11.49 8.12 -3.29
C ILE A 38 10.06 7.85 -3.73
N ASP A 39 9.86 7.66 -5.03
CA ASP A 39 8.52 7.53 -5.60
C ASP A 39 8.09 6.07 -5.66
N GLN A 40 6.85 5.83 -5.25
CA GLN A 40 6.14 4.58 -5.48
C GLN A 40 4.82 4.88 -6.18
N ASN A 41 4.76 4.56 -7.47
CA ASN A 41 3.53 4.66 -8.23
C ASN A 41 2.60 3.48 -7.90
N VAL A 42 1.30 3.74 -7.85
CA VAL A 42 0.25 2.73 -7.75
C VAL A 42 -0.78 2.95 -8.86
N PRO A 43 -1.54 1.93 -9.27
CA PRO A 43 -2.59 2.12 -10.28
C PRO A 43 -3.62 3.18 -9.87
N ALA A 44 -4.17 3.88 -10.86
CA ALA A 44 -5.17 4.94 -10.65
C ALA A 44 -6.32 4.45 -9.73
N PHE A 45 -6.60 5.22 -8.67
CA PHE A 45 -7.68 4.99 -7.71
C PHE A 45 -7.58 3.69 -6.89
N ASP A 46 -6.45 2.98 -6.93
CA ASP A 46 -6.29 1.67 -6.31
C ASP A 46 -5.83 1.78 -4.84
N THR A 47 -6.80 1.97 -3.95
CA THR A 47 -6.55 2.08 -2.50
C THR A 47 -6.03 0.78 -1.88
N VAL A 48 -6.29 -0.39 -2.50
CA VAL A 48 -5.79 -1.68 -1.99
C VAL A 48 -4.29 -1.79 -2.26
N SER A 49 -3.88 -1.52 -3.51
CA SER A 49 -2.46 -1.45 -3.88
C SER A 49 -1.71 -0.41 -3.05
N THR A 50 -2.33 0.73 -2.78
CA THR A 50 -1.78 1.81 -1.94
C THR A 50 -1.49 1.32 -0.53
N GLY A 51 -2.49 0.73 0.12
CA GLY A 51 -2.32 0.19 1.47
C GLY A 51 -1.29 -0.93 1.52
N PHE A 52 -1.29 -1.82 0.52
CA PHE A 52 -0.29 -2.89 0.42
C PHE A 52 1.13 -2.34 0.27
N CYS A 53 1.37 -1.44 -0.67
CA CYS A 53 2.69 -0.81 -0.88
C CYS A 53 3.16 -0.04 0.36
N LEU A 54 2.26 0.73 0.99
CA LEU A 54 2.56 1.43 2.23
C LEU A 54 3.03 0.45 3.31
N ALA A 55 2.28 -0.61 3.57
CA ALA A 55 2.66 -1.59 4.58
C ALA A 55 3.96 -2.32 4.23
N GLN A 56 4.10 -2.79 2.98
CA GLN A 56 5.29 -3.51 2.52
C GLN A 56 6.56 -2.67 2.66
N LEU A 57 6.50 -1.36 2.40
CA LEU A 57 7.64 -0.46 2.54
C LEU A 57 7.85 -0.01 3.98
N ALA A 58 6.81 0.50 4.66
CA ALA A 58 6.92 1.13 5.97
C ALA A 58 7.22 0.13 7.10
N MET A 59 6.68 -1.09 7.02
CA MET A 59 6.87 -2.11 8.06
C MET A 59 8.23 -2.79 7.96
N ASN A 60 8.81 -2.85 6.75
CA ASN A 60 10.11 -3.46 6.49
C ASN A 60 11.26 -2.44 6.46
N VAL A 61 11.02 -1.21 6.92
CA VAL A 61 12.11 -0.24 7.13
C VAL A 61 13.13 -0.82 8.12
N PRO A 62 14.41 -0.95 7.75
CA PRO A 62 15.42 -1.53 8.63
C PRO A 62 15.58 -0.75 9.93
N SER A 63 15.78 -1.47 11.04
CA SER A 63 16.16 -0.88 12.33
C SER A 63 17.62 -0.43 12.37
N THR A 64 18.43 -0.90 11.42
CA THR A 64 19.86 -0.57 11.29
C THR A 64 20.13 0.18 9.98
N PRO A 65 20.95 1.25 10.00
CA PRO A 65 21.58 1.84 11.19
C PRO A 65 20.54 2.46 12.14
N GLU A 66 20.90 2.61 13.42
CA GLU A 66 20.01 3.22 14.41
C GLU A 66 19.51 4.58 13.93
N GLY A 67 18.22 4.85 14.15
CA GLY A 67 17.57 6.08 13.72
C GLY A 67 17.10 6.06 12.26
N PHE A 68 17.41 5.02 11.46
CA PHE A 68 16.95 4.93 10.07
C PHE A 68 15.42 5.03 9.95
N ALA A 69 14.67 4.29 10.76
CA ALA A 69 13.20 4.37 10.79
C ALA A 69 12.67 5.77 11.10
N LYS A 70 13.30 6.49 12.05
CA LYS A 70 12.87 7.86 12.42
C LYS A 70 13.08 8.87 11.30
N ARG A 71 14.10 8.65 10.45
CA ARG A 71 14.40 9.47 9.27
C ARG A 71 13.78 8.91 7.99
N THR A 72 12.81 8.00 8.09
CA THR A 72 11.99 7.55 6.96
C THR A 72 10.55 8.02 7.20
N LYS A 73 10.06 8.88 6.30
CA LYS A 73 8.71 9.47 6.36
C LYS A 73 7.92 9.08 5.13
N PHE A 74 6.60 9.02 5.26
CA PHE A 74 5.70 8.67 4.16
C PHE A 74 4.71 9.79 3.86
N PHE A 75 4.55 10.11 2.59
CA PHE A 75 3.49 10.96 2.07
C PHE A 75 2.67 10.14 1.08
N VAL A 76 1.45 9.77 1.47
CA VAL A 76 0.66 8.77 0.75
C VAL A 76 -0.65 9.38 0.28
N ASN A 77 -0.93 9.28 -1.02
CA ASN A 77 -2.16 9.82 -1.59
C ASN A 77 -2.71 8.91 -2.69
N THR A 78 -3.92 8.43 -2.46
CA THR A 78 -4.76 7.88 -3.51
C THR A 78 -6.15 8.45 -3.35
N ALA A 79 -6.61 9.16 -4.37
CA ALA A 79 -7.87 9.88 -4.33
C ALA A 79 -8.90 9.15 -5.20
N PRO A 80 -9.68 8.20 -4.65
CA PRO A 80 -10.71 7.52 -5.43
C PRO A 80 -11.71 8.57 -5.96
N ARG A 81 -11.90 8.61 -7.28
CA ARG A 81 -12.78 9.60 -7.94
C ARG A 81 -14.19 9.07 -8.25
N LYS A 82 -14.55 7.90 -7.71
CA LYS A 82 -15.79 7.17 -8.04
C LYS A 82 -16.47 6.53 -6.81
N ASP A 83 -16.08 6.94 -5.62
CA ASP A 83 -16.57 6.43 -4.35
C ASP A 83 -17.94 7.02 -3.95
N ASP A 84 -18.24 8.27 -4.31
CA ASP A 84 -19.59 8.86 -4.19
C ASP A 84 -20.18 9.14 -5.59
N PRO A 85 -21.34 8.57 -5.95
CA PRO A 85 -22.02 8.91 -7.20
C PRO A 85 -22.59 10.34 -7.23
N LYS A 86 -22.61 11.05 -6.09
CA LYS A 86 -23.07 12.44 -6.00
C LYS A 86 -21.95 13.42 -6.34
N ALA A 87 -22.31 14.51 -7.01
CA ALA A 87 -21.40 15.63 -7.21
C ALA A 87 -21.03 16.24 -5.85
N ARG A 88 -19.73 16.26 -5.53
CA ARG A 88 -19.22 16.86 -4.30
C ARG A 88 -19.19 18.38 -4.42
N VAL A 89 -19.71 19.07 -3.41
CA VAL A 89 -19.70 20.53 -3.35
C VAL A 89 -18.27 21.01 -3.04
N LYS A 90 -17.77 22.02 -3.76
CA LYS A 90 -16.44 22.65 -3.56
C LYS A 90 -15.20 21.72 -3.55
N CYS A 91 -15.26 20.61 -4.28
CA CYS A 91 -14.16 19.64 -4.36
C CYS A 91 -13.77 19.03 -3.00
N GLU A 92 -14.72 18.81 -2.10
CA GLU A 92 -14.49 18.06 -0.86
C GLU A 92 -13.91 16.67 -1.17
N GLY A 93 -12.70 16.38 -0.67
CA GLY A 93 -12.05 15.10 -0.83
C GLY A 93 -11.87 14.38 0.50
N GLU A 94 -11.37 13.14 0.44
CA GLU A 94 -11.05 12.33 1.61
C GLU A 94 -10.10 13.05 2.60
N ALA A 95 -10.24 12.75 3.89
CA ALA A 95 -9.44 13.42 4.93
C ALA A 95 -7.97 12.99 4.89
N LEU A 96 -7.05 13.93 5.17
CA LEU A 96 -5.66 13.59 5.43
C LEU A 96 -5.52 13.14 6.90
N VAL A 97 -4.71 12.12 7.12
CA VAL A 97 -4.54 11.44 8.40
C VAL A 97 -3.06 11.25 8.67
N TYR A 98 -2.66 11.45 9.91
CA TYR A 98 -1.33 11.10 10.41
C TYR A 98 -1.35 9.66 10.93
N PHE A 99 -0.28 8.92 10.67
CA PHE A 99 -0.07 7.60 11.26
C PHE A 99 1.33 7.49 11.84
N LYS A 100 1.46 6.70 12.91
CA LYS A 100 2.73 6.30 13.50
C LYS A 100 2.72 4.79 13.76
N LEU A 101 3.73 4.10 13.26
CA LEU A 101 3.92 2.66 13.43
C LEU A 101 4.73 2.36 14.69
N TYR A 102 4.55 1.15 15.22
CA TYR A 102 5.33 0.66 16.36
C TYR A 102 6.85 0.64 16.13
N ASN A 103 7.30 0.56 14.86
CA ASN A 103 8.72 0.61 14.49
C ASN A 103 9.28 2.04 14.40
N GLY A 104 8.47 3.07 14.69
CA GLY A 104 8.86 4.47 14.70
C GLY A 104 8.75 5.19 13.35
N VAL A 105 8.37 4.47 12.28
CA VAL A 105 8.03 5.08 10.99
C VAL A 105 6.70 5.82 11.11
N GLU A 106 6.61 6.98 10.47
CA GLU A 106 5.41 7.81 10.47
C GLU A 106 5.22 8.54 9.15
N GLY A 107 4.04 9.11 8.98
CA GLY A 107 3.72 9.85 7.78
C GLY A 107 2.30 10.36 7.75
N VAL A 108 1.91 10.83 6.58
CA VAL A 108 0.54 11.22 6.28
C VAL A 108 -0.01 10.37 5.15
N VAL A 109 -1.29 10.09 5.23
CA VAL A 109 -2.03 9.31 4.23
C VAL A 109 -3.43 9.85 4.08
N VAL A 110 -3.91 9.88 2.84
CA VAL A 110 -5.32 10.13 2.58
C VAL A 110 -6.11 8.92 3.04
N ASN A 111 -7.04 9.10 3.99
CA ASN A 111 -7.91 8.04 4.47
C ASN A 111 -8.99 7.73 3.43
N SER A 112 -8.60 6.95 2.42
CA SER A 112 -9.43 6.56 1.30
C SER A 112 -9.47 5.04 1.16
N GLY A 113 -10.66 4.45 1.09
CA GLY A 113 -10.85 3.01 0.90
C GLY A 113 -9.98 2.17 1.84
N TYR A 114 -9.01 1.45 1.27
CA TYR A 114 -8.10 0.55 2.00
C TYR A 114 -6.67 1.08 2.20
N SER A 115 -6.42 2.37 1.95
CA SER A 115 -5.06 2.96 1.98
C SER A 115 -4.36 2.83 3.34
N LEU A 116 -5.12 2.70 4.44
CA LEU A 116 -4.63 2.50 5.81
C LEU A 116 -4.79 1.07 6.34
N SER A 117 -5.55 0.23 5.64
CA SER A 117 -6.04 -1.05 6.17
C SER A 117 -4.94 -2.04 6.52
N PHE A 118 -3.85 -2.05 5.74
CA PHE A 118 -2.74 -2.99 5.92
C PHE A 118 -1.78 -2.60 7.06
N ILE A 119 -1.79 -1.34 7.50
CA ILE A 119 -0.96 -0.86 8.61
C ILE A 119 -1.74 -0.65 9.92
N LYS A 120 -3.08 -0.69 9.87
CA LYS A 120 -3.99 -0.45 11.00
C LYS A 120 -3.54 -1.15 12.30
N GLU A 121 -3.26 -2.44 12.25
CA GLU A 121 -2.85 -3.22 13.43
C GLU A 121 -1.49 -2.79 13.99
N ALA A 122 -0.58 -2.35 13.12
CA ALA A 122 0.78 -1.95 13.46
C ALA A 122 0.90 -0.49 13.93
N CYS A 123 -0.11 0.34 13.67
CA CYS A 123 -0.13 1.72 14.12
C CYS A 123 -0.29 1.81 15.64
N VAL A 124 0.63 2.53 16.28
CA VAL A 124 0.46 3.00 17.67
C VAL A 124 -0.43 4.24 17.73
N GLU A 125 -0.55 4.95 16.62
CA GLU A 125 -1.37 6.15 16.51
C GLU A 125 -1.90 6.33 15.07
N ILE A 126 -3.19 6.70 14.96
CA ILE A 126 -3.83 7.13 13.71
C ILE A 126 -4.71 8.34 14.04
N ARG A 127 -4.32 9.54 13.61
CA ARG A 127 -5.02 10.79 13.95
C ARG A 127 -5.53 11.49 12.71
N ALA A 128 -6.76 11.99 12.76
CA ALA A 128 -7.23 12.95 11.78
C ALA A 128 -6.33 14.19 11.75
N ILE A 129 -6.13 14.81 10.59
CA ILE A 129 -5.42 16.10 10.49
C ILE A 129 -6.44 17.22 10.26
N ASN A 130 -6.41 18.24 11.13
CA ASN A 130 -7.29 19.40 11.11
C ASN A 130 -6.79 20.43 10.07
N ILE A 131 -7.06 20.16 8.79
CA ILE A 131 -6.77 21.07 7.67
C ILE A 131 -8.03 21.33 6.85
N GLY A 132 -8.03 22.43 6.10
CA GLY A 132 -9.10 22.77 5.17
C GLY A 132 -9.41 21.62 4.21
N LYS A 133 -10.69 21.24 4.13
CA LYS A 133 -11.16 20.15 3.25
C LYS A 133 -11.52 20.60 1.83
N GLU A 134 -11.60 21.92 1.62
CA GLU A 134 -12.07 22.56 0.38
C GLU A 134 -10.93 23.30 -0.33
N GLY A 135 -11.18 23.75 -1.57
CA GLY A 135 -10.39 24.81 -2.21
C GLY A 135 -9.35 24.36 -3.25
N SER A 136 -9.18 23.05 -3.48
CA SER A 136 -8.37 22.55 -4.61
C SER A 136 -8.88 21.20 -5.12
N GLN A 137 -8.81 21.01 -6.44
CA GLN A 137 -9.01 19.71 -7.08
C GLN A 137 -7.79 18.78 -6.90
N PHE A 138 -6.59 19.35 -6.69
CA PHE A 138 -5.34 18.60 -6.53
C PHE A 138 -4.76 18.81 -5.13
N ARG A 139 -5.49 18.30 -4.12
CA ARG A 139 -5.21 18.56 -2.70
C ARG A 139 -3.84 18.05 -2.23
N SER A 140 -3.32 16.96 -2.82
CA SER A 140 -1.98 16.46 -2.53
C SER A 140 -0.86 17.35 -3.04
N ARG A 141 -1.15 18.25 -3.98
CA ARG A 141 -0.24 19.33 -4.41
C ARG A 141 -0.46 20.60 -3.58
N ASP A 142 -1.71 21.01 -3.39
CA ASP A 142 -1.99 22.38 -2.92
C ASP A 142 -2.22 22.51 -1.41
N ILE A 143 -2.62 21.43 -0.71
CA ILE A 143 -3.06 21.49 0.70
C ILE A 143 -2.20 20.59 1.59
N PHE A 144 -2.06 19.31 1.23
CA PHE A 144 -1.42 18.31 2.08
C PHE A 144 0.08 18.56 2.35
N PRO A 145 0.88 19.12 1.42
CA PRO A 145 2.28 19.39 1.67
C PRO A 145 2.52 20.34 2.86
N ILE A 146 1.64 21.32 3.08
CA ILE A 146 1.71 22.24 4.22
C ILE A 146 1.52 21.48 5.54
N ALA A 147 0.56 20.55 5.58
CA ALA A 147 0.32 19.71 6.75
C ALA A 147 1.51 18.79 7.04
N PHE A 148 2.06 18.18 5.99
CA PHE A 148 3.23 17.33 6.10
C PHE A 148 4.45 18.11 6.62
N GLY A 149 4.70 19.31 6.10
CA GLY A 149 5.80 20.16 6.56
C GLY A 149 5.68 20.59 8.03
N LYS A 150 4.46 20.79 8.54
CA LYS A 150 4.24 21.03 9.98
C LYS A 150 4.63 19.81 10.81
N LEU A 151 4.14 18.63 10.45
CA LEU A 151 4.44 17.38 11.16
C LEU A 151 5.93 17.00 11.05
N PHE A 152 6.57 17.30 9.91
CA PHE A 152 8.00 17.11 9.72
C PHE A 152 8.84 17.92 10.72
N ASN A 153 8.34 19.08 11.15
CA ASN A 153 8.96 19.95 12.14
C ASN A 153 8.39 19.72 13.55
N ASP A 154 7.85 18.51 13.82
CA ASP A 154 7.26 18.11 15.10
C ASP A 154 6.12 19.02 15.60
N ASN A 155 5.43 19.73 14.68
CA ASN A 155 4.25 20.52 15.01
C ASN A 155 2.99 19.65 14.93
N GLU A 156 2.61 19.12 16.09
CA GLU A 156 1.44 18.24 16.29
C GLU A 156 0.13 19.00 16.57
N ASP A 157 0.12 20.34 16.60
CA ASP A 157 -1.09 21.14 16.91
C ASP A 157 -2.23 20.94 15.90
N ILE A 158 -1.90 20.39 14.73
CA ILE A 158 -2.87 20.08 13.68
C ILE A 158 -3.51 18.69 13.86
N LEU A 159 -3.06 17.87 14.82
CA LEU A 159 -3.61 16.54 15.05
C LEU A 159 -4.97 16.63 15.75
N GLY A 160 -5.95 15.93 15.18
CA GLY A 160 -7.32 15.82 15.64
C GLY A 160 -7.56 14.52 16.40
N ALA A 161 -8.79 13.99 16.32
CA ALA A 161 -9.19 12.77 17.01
C ALA A 161 -8.45 11.52 16.52
N ASP A 162 -8.39 10.49 17.38
CA ASP A 162 -8.04 9.14 16.98
C ASP A 162 -9.18 8.57 16.12
N ILE A 163 -8.83 7.99 14.97
CA ILE A 163 -9.77 7.42 14.00
C ILE A 163 -9.44 5.95 13.67
N LYS A 164 -8.58 5.29 14.45
CA LYS A 164 -8.13 3.92 14.17
C LYS A 164 -9.29 2.93 14.03
N SER A 165 -10.37 3.13 14.79
CA SER A 165 -11.60 2.32 14.71
C SER A 165 -12.36 2.48 13.39
N ASP A 166 -12.18 3.61 12.71
CA ASP A 166 -12.90 3.95 11.48
C ASP A 166 -12.22 3.34 10.24
N ILE A 167 -10.99 2.85 10.39
CA ILE A 167 -10.23 2.25 9.30
C ILE A 167 -10.76 0.83 9.02
N PRO A 168 -11.18 0.51 7.79
CA PRO A 168 -11.64 -0.84 7.45
C PRO A 168 -10.47 -1.83 7.47
N ASP A 169 -10.78 -3.10 7.68
CA ASP A 169 -9.78 -4.18 7.52
C ASP A 169 -9.50 -4.40 6.03
N TYR A 170 -8.32 -4.91 5.68
CA TYR A 170 -7.96 -5.13 4.27
C TYR A 170 -8.78 -6.29 3.68
N PRO A 171 -9.11 -6.24 2.37
CA PRO A 171 -9.96 -7.26 1.76
C PRO A 171 -9.29 -8.63 1.77
N LYS A 172 -10.05 -9.66 2.08
CA LYS A 172 -9.63 -11.08 2.04
C LYS A 172 -9.98 -11.72 0.71
N ASP A 173 -9.20 -12.73 0.33
CA ASP A 173 -9.39 -13.53 -0.88
C ASP A 173 -9.41 -12.65 -2.14
N THR A 174 -8.46 -11.71 -2.20
CA THR A 174 -8.33 -10.78 -3.33
C THR A 174 -6.89 -10.64 -3.79
N VAL A 175 -6.70 -10.23 -5.04
CA VAL A 175 -5.42 -9.67 -5.49
C VAL A 175 -5.17 -8.38 -4.72
N VAL A 176 -3.98 -8.19 -4.15
CA VAL A 176 -3.59 -6.97 -3.40
C VAL A 176 -2.48 -6.18 -4.09
N TRP A 177 -1.70 -6.82 -4.94
CA TRP A 177 -0.65 -6.17 -5.74
C TRP A 177 -0.22 -7.05 -6.91
N THR A 178 0.17 -6.42 -8.01
CA THR A 178 0.86 -7.08 -9.13
C THR A 178 2.29 -6.56 -9.18
N ASP A 179 3.29 -7.44 -9.08
CA ASP A 179 4.69 -7.01 -9.14
C ASP A 179 5.19 -6.77 -10.58
N GLY A 180 6.42 -6.27 -10.72
CA GLY A 180 7.02 -5.94 -12.01
C GLY A 180 7.27 -7.14 -12.94
N TYR A 181 7.21 -8.38 -12.42
CA TYR A 181 7.28 -9.61 -13.22
C TYR A 181 5.89 -10.10 -13.63
N GLY A 182 4.83 -9.51 -13.07
CA GLY A 182 3.45 -9.91 -13.29
C GLY A 182 2.97 -11.01 -12.34
N ASN A 183 3.64 -11.23 -11.21
CA ASN A 183 3.13 -12.13 -10.17
C ASN A 183 2.03 -11.43 -9.39
N LEU A 184 0.99 -12.16 -9.04
CA LEU A 184 -0.15 -11.66 -8.27
C LEU A 184 0.05 -11.97 -6.79
N LYS A 185 0.19 -10.94 -5.97
CA LYS A 185 0.16 -11.06 -4.51
C LYS A 185 -1.28 -11.05 -4.04
N CYS A 186 -1.65 -11.98 -3.18
CA CYS A 186 -3.03 -12.29 -2.86
C CYS A 186 -3.24 -12.38 -1.35
N SER A 187 -4.34 -11.80 -0.85
CA SER A 187 -4.78 -11.88 0.55
C SER A 187 -5.53 -13.18 0.86
N LEU A 188 -5.04 -14.29 0.30
CA LEU A 188 -5.45 -15.65 0.63
C LEU A 188 -4.69 -16.12 1.88
N ASP A 189 -5.29 -17.03 2.64
CA ASP A 189 -4.66 -17.58 3.83
C ASP A 189 -3.48 -18.52 3.48
N PRO A 190 -2.22 -18.18 3.82
CA PRO A 190 -1.07 -19.02 3.50
C PRO A 190 -1.09 -20.38 4.18
N ASP A 191 -1.64 -20.48 5.41
CA ASP A 191 -1.66 -21.74 6.16
C ASP A 191 -2.56 -22.77 5.48
N THR A 192 -3.72 -22.31 5.00
CA THR A 192 -4.62 -23.13 4.19
C THR A 192 -3.91 -23.68 2.94
N PHE A 193 -3.22 -22.83 2.17
CA PHE A 193 -2.51 -23.29 0.97
C PHE A 193 -1.33 -24.23 1.32
N ASN A 194 -0.56 -23.93 2.38
CA ASN A 194 0.53 -24.78 2.80
C ASN A 194 0.07 -26.19 3.22
N SER A 195 -1.18 -26.34 3.69
CA SER A 195 -1.76 -27.65 4.01
C SER A 195 -2.08 -28.53 2.78
N HIS A 196 -2.09 -27.94 1.58
CA HIS A 196 -2.36 -28.59 0.29
C HIS A 196 -1.10 -28.63 -0.60
N MET A 197 0.08 -28.70 0.01
CA MET A 197 1.35 -28.76 -0.72
C MET A 197 1.36 -29.90 -1.75
N ASP A 198 1.92 -29.62 -2.92
CA ASP A 198 2.00 -30.51 -4.08
C ASP A 198 0.66 -30.86 -4.77
N GLU A 199 -0.48 -30.39 -4.25
CA GLU A 199 -1.78 -30.57 -4.90
C GLU A 199 -2.00 -29.56 -6.03
N HIS A 200 -2.90 -29.91 -6.96
CA HIS A 200 -3.34 -29.01 -8.01
C HIS A 200 -4.51 -28.15 -7.53
N VAL A 201 -4.50 -26.89 -7.91
CA VAL A 201 -5.52 -25.91 -7.53
C VAL A 201 -6.08 -25.23 -8.76
N LYS A 202 -7.38 -25.02 -8.74
CA LYS A 202 -8.10 -24.18 -9.69
C LYS A 202 -8.44 -22.87 -9.01
N LEU A 203 -8.08 -21.75 -9.62
CA LEU A 203 -8.44 -20.40 -9.17
C LEU A 203 -9.27 -19.69 -10.21
N TYR A 204 -10.13 -18.80 -9.78
CA TYR A 204 -10.89 -17.88 -10.60
C TYR A 204 -10.61 -16.46 -10.14
N ILE A 205 -9.92 -15.70 -10.98
CA ILE A 205 -9.61 -14.30 -10.72
C ILE A 205 -10.38 -13.47 -11.72
N ASN A 206 -11.33 -12.66 -11.26
CA ASN A 206 -12.15 -11.83 -12.15
C ASN A 206 -12.78 -12.63 -13.32
N GLN A 207 -13.29 -13.84 -13.02
CA GLN A 207 -13.88 -14.82 -13.97
C GLN A 207 -12.90 -15.55 -14.90
N TYR A 208 -11.59 -15.23 -14.84
CA TYR A 208 -10.58 -15.94 -15.60
C TYR A 208 -10.07 -17.15 -14.80
N PRO A 209 -10.13 -18.38 -15.36
CA PRO A 209 -9.64 -19.57 -14.69
C PRO A 209 -8.12 -19.69 -14.80
N ILE A 210 -7.46 -20.06 -13.70
CA ILE A 210 -6.07 -20.51 -13.63
C ILE A 210 -6.06 -21.93 -13.07
N PHE A 211 -5.26 -22.80 -13.66
CA PHE A 211 -4.91 -24.10 -13.09
C PHE A 211 -3.42 -24.09 -12.76
N GLY A 212 -3.10 -24.35 -11.51
CA GLY A 212 -1.72 -24.37 -11.04
C GLY A 212 -1.47 -25.46 -10.01
N LYS A 213 -0.24 -25.54 -9.57
CA LYS A 213 0.19 -26.44 -8.49
C LYS A 213 0.57 -25.60 -7.27
N ILE A 214 0.16 -26.06 -6.10
CA ILE A 214 0.60 -25.50 -4.84
C ILE A 214 2.01 -26.04 -4.56
N ALA A 215 2.98 -25.14 -4.43
CA ALA A 215 4.37 -25.53 -4.23
C ALA A 215 5.09 -24.58 -3.27
N ALA A 216 6.27 -25.00 -2.80
CA ALA A 216 7.09 -24.20 -1.90
C ALA A 216 7.62 -22.90 -2.53
N GLY A 217 7.59 -22.79 -3.86
CA GLY A 217 8.01 -21.61 -4.61
C GLY A 217 8.04 -21.86 -6.11
N ILE A 218 8.42 -20.83 -6.88
CA ILE A 218 8.37 -20.83 -8.36
C ILE A 218 9.08 -22.01 -9.02
N PHE A 219 10.16 -22.54 -8.43
CA PHE A 219 10.93 -23.65 -9.00
C PHE A 219 10.32 -25.04 -8.74
N GLY A 220 9.20 -25.12 -8.01
CA GLY A 220 8.46 -26.35 -7.74
C GLY A 220 7.53 -26.82 -8.85
N VAL A 221 7.46 -26.08 -9.97
CA VAL A 221 6.65 -26.37 -11.17
C VAL A 221 7.51 -26.27 -12.43
N GLU A 222 7.06 -26.84 -13.55
CA GLU A 222 7.77 -26.76 -14.83
C GLU A 222 7.65 -25.37 -15.48
N ASP A 223 8.49 -25.10 -16.49
CA ASP A 223 8.42 -23.83 -17.23
C ASP A 223 7.06 -23.67 -17.92
N GLY A 224 6.47 -22.48 -17.81
CA GLY A 224 5.13 -22.17 -18.32
C GLY A 224 3.98 -22.53 -17.37
N GLU A 225 4.20 -23.33 -16.34
CA GLU A 225 3.18 -23.73 -15.36
C GLU A 225 2.89 -22.63 -14.34
N PHE A 226 1.69 -22.67 -13.76
CA PHE A 226 1.31 -21.83 -12.64
C PHE A 226 1.72 -22.45 -11.31
N CYS A 227 2.42 -21.67 -10.50
CA CYS A 227 2.74 -21.97 -9.11
C CYS A 227 1.90 -21.08 -8.20
N VAL A 228 1.32 -21.70 -7.16
CA VAL A 228 0.72 -20.98 -6.03
C VAL A 228 1.56 -21.27 -4.80
N SER A 229 2.13 -20.24 -4.19
CA SER A 229 3.06 -20.41 -3.07
C SER A 229 2.88 -19.32 -2.02
N THR A 230 3.27 -19.58 -0.78
CA THR A 230 3.48 -18.49 0.19
C THR A 230 4.63 -17.61 -0.33
N GLY A 231 4.31 -16.36 -0.64
CA GLY A 231 5.23 -15.41 -1.26
C GLY A 231 6.23 -14.78 -0.30
N SER A 232 7.09 -13.92 -0.87
CA SER A 232 8.10 -13.15 -0.12
C SER A 232 7.53 -11.89 0.53
N SER A 233 6.33 -11.48 0.12
CA SER A 233 5.66 -10.31 0.68
C SER A 233 5.02 -10.59 2.04
N GLY A 234 5.18 -9.63 2.93
CA GLY A 234 4.81 -9.77 4.31
C GLY A 234 5.55 -8.80 5.21
N TRP A 235 5.19 -8.82 6.48
CA TRP A 235 5.83 -8.02 7.52
C TRP A 235 5.50 -8.55 8.92
N PRO A 236 6.36 -8.30 9.91
CA PRO A 236 6.06 -8.57 11.30
C PRO A 236 5.01 -7.60 11.85
N LEU A 237 4.23 -8.05 12.82
CA LEU A 237 3.34 -7.22 13.63
C LEU A 237 3.93 -7.02 15.04
N PRO A 238 3.44 -6.02 15.81
CA PRO A 238 3.93 -5.75 17.16
C PRO A 238 3.83 -6.96 18.11
N ASN A 239 2.87 -7.86 17.89
CA ASN A 239 2.66 -9.07 18.69
C ASN A 239 3.56 -10.25 18.28
N GLY A 240 4.50 -10.06 17.35
CA GLY A 240 5.38 -11.11 16.83
C GLY A 240 4.75 -12.01 15.76
N LYS A 241 3.46 -11.82 15.43
CA LYS A 241 2.84 -12.50 14.29
C LYS A 241 3.45 -11.96 13.00
N GLU A 242 3.59 -12.84 12.01
CA GLU A 242 3.98 -12.46 10.66
C GLU A 242 2.74 -12.42 9.75
N VAL A 243 2.56 -11.32 9.02
CA VAL A 243 1.63 -11.25 7.90
C VAL A 243 2.35 -11.79 6.68
N ARG A 244 1.75 -12.75 5.99
CA ARG A 244 2.26 -13.31 4.73
C ARG A 244 1.15 -13.32 3.68
N PHE A 245 1.55 -13.28 2.42
CA PHE A 245 0.64 -13.30 1.27
C PHE A 245 0.93 -14.50 0.39
N VAL A 246 -0.12 -15.06 -0.21
CA VAL A 246 0.02 -16.06 -1.26
C VAL A 246 0.36 -15.35 -2.56
N GLU A 247 1.26 -15.93 -3.35
CA GLU A 247 1.61 -15.47 -4.68
C GLU A 247 1.14 -16.47 -5.74
N ILE A 248 0.54 -15.94 -6.80
CA ILE A 248 0.20 -16.69 -8.02
C ILE A 248 1.19 -16.27 -9.09
N ILE A 249 1.99 -17.23 -9.54
CA ILE A 249 3.18 -17.03 -10.36
C ILE A 249 3.03 -17.91 -11.60
N ARG A 250 3.45 -17.42 -12.76
CA ARG A 250 3.62 -18.23 -13.96
C ARG A 250 5.10 -18.39 -14.23
N ARG A 251 5.67 -19.59 -14.07
CA ARG A 251 7.10 -19.81 -14.27
C ARG A 251 7.47 -19.45 -15.72
N GLY A 252 8.47 -18.60 -15.88
CA GLY A 252 8.90 -18.14 -17.21
C GLY A 252 7.92 -17.18 -17.91
N GLY A 253 6.87 -16.70 -17.23
CA GLY A 253 5.84 -15.86 -17.83
C GLY A 253 5.25 -14.82 -16.89
N ASN A 254 4.11 -14.27 -17.28
CA ASN A 254 3.38 -13.23 -16.55
C ASN A 254 2.00 -13.77 -16.12
N ALA A 255 1.77 -13.90 -14.81
CA ALA A 255 0.49 -14.42 -14.30
C ALA A 255 -0.64 -13.40 -14.51
N ALA A 256 -0.37 -12.12 -14.26
CA ALA A 256 -1.34 -11.04 -14.40
C ALA A 256 -1.88 -10.93 -15.83
N GLU A 257 -1.03 -11.07 -16.85
CA GLU A 257 -1.45 -11.06 -18.27
C GLU A 257 -2.52 -12.13 -18.54
N THR A 258 -2.37 -13.33 -17.95
CA THR A 258 -3.29 -14.46 -18.18
C THR A 258 -4.70 -14.19 -17.64
N VAL A 259 -4.82 -13.29 -16.66
CA VAL A 259 -6.10 -12.88 -16.07
C VAL A 259 -6.42 -11.41 -16.36
N ASN A 260 -5.86 -10.89 -17.46
CA ASN A 260 -6.11 -9.55 -18.00
C ASN A 260 -5.82 -8.41 -17.00
N PHE A 261 -4.64 -8.46 -16.38
CA PHE A 261 -4.09 -7.43 -15.48
C PHE A 261 -5.12 -6.98 -14.43
N PRO A 262 -5.54 -7.87 -13.51
CA PRO A 262 -6.59 -7.56 -12.55
C PRO A 262 -6.14 -6.42 -11.63
N HIS A 263 -6.99 -5.41 -11.48
CA HIS A 263 -6.83 -4.42 -10.41
C HIS A 263 -6.82 -5.10 -9.04
N SER A 264 -6.19 -4.47 -8.05
CA SER A 264 -6.26 -4.97 -6.67
C SER A 264 -7.69 -4.84 -6.12
N GLY A 265 -8.02 -5.69 -5.15
CA GLY A 265 -9.38 -5.89 -4.63
C GLY A 265 -10.23 -6.86 -5.47
N LYS A 266 -9.73 -7.39 -6.59
CA LYS A 266 -10.44 -8.42 -7.37
C LYS A 266 -10.48 -9.74 -6.61
N LYS A 267 -11.69 -10.28 -6.44
CA LYS A 267 -11.96 -11.54 -5.74
C LYS A 267 -11.32 -12.74 -6.43
N ILE A 268 -10.89 -13.67 -5.59
CA ILE A 268 -10.29 -14.94 -5.97
C ILE A 268 -11.13 -16.05 -5.35
N ASP A 269 -11.81 -16.81 -6.19
CA ASP A 269 -12.43 -18.07 -5.77
C ASP A 269 -11.47 -19.22 -6.11
N TRP A 270 -11.38 -20.25 -5.26
CA TRP A 270 -10.48 -21.36 -5.51
C TRP A 270 -10.99 -22.69 -4.97
N SER A 271 -10.48 -23.78 -5.53
CA SER A 271 -10.76 -25.15 -5.11
C SER A 271 -9.62 -26.08 -5.48
N ILE A 272 -9.31 -27.05 -4.63
CA ILE A 272 -8.42 -28.15 -4.96
C ILE A 272 -9.02 -29.01 -6.09
N VAL A 273 -8.18 -29.36 -7.06
CA VAL A 273 -8.53 -30.30 -8.13
C VAL A 273 -8.30 -31.71 -7.60
N LYS A 274 -9.39 -32.47 -7.49
CA LYS A 274 -9.36 -33.89 -7.10
C LYS A 274 -9.09 -34.80 -8.30
#